data_AF-A0A9N9MZ20-F1
#
_entry.id   AF-A0A9N9MZ20-F1
#
_cell.length_a   1.000
_cell.length_b   1.000
_cell.length_c   1.000
_cell.angle_alpha   90.00
_cell.angle_beta   90.00
_cell.angle_gamma   90.00
#
_symmetry.space_group_name_H-M   'P 1'
#
loop_
_entity.id
_entity.type
_entity.pdbx_description
1 polymer ?
#
loop_
_entity_poly.entity_id
_entity_poly.type
_entity_poly.pdbx_seq_one_letter_code
_entity_poly.pdbx_strand_id
1 'polypeptide(L)'
;MTNISIFYIYYVAVVFEVQLIILMDYLRNLSLEGPIDDELIKRHLVVVIEKHHALMRCYQKVRDLLYVPSIWIALSGIVIVTCFSFLIVSSTFGFFSTYCNFFGMIVTVSFICHEVQTLEDMSGDFSKALYDTKWYLWNQNNRKTFAIFSIVASKPLLWNLTFETKINHGYLRKILGLIYTIENFLRSFST
;
A
#
# COMPACT_ATOMS: atom_id res chain seq x y z
N MET A 1 9.47 -17.14 13.23
CA MET A 1 8.38 -17.22 12.22
C MET A 1 8.02 -15.87 11.62
N THR A 2 8.21 -14.74 12.30
CA THR A 2 7.87 -13.38 11.83
C THR A 2 8.60 -12.91 10.56
N ASN A 3 9.87 -13.26 10.39
CA ASN A 3 10.64 -12.80 9.20
C ASN A 3 10.09 -13.36 7.88
N ILE A 4 9.64 -14.62 7.86
CA ILE A 4 9.09 -15.27 6.65
C ILE A 4 7.80 -14.55 6.20
N SER A 5 7.00 -14.10 7.16
CA SER A 5 5.76 -13.36 6.89
C SER A 5 6.03 -12.01 6.23
N ILE A 6 7.07 -11.28 6.67
CA ILE A 6 7.42 -9.95 6.14
C ILE A 6 7.94 -10.07 4.71
N PHE A 7 8.86 -11.01 4.43
CA PHE A 7 9.34 -11.25 3.07
C PHE A 7 8.22 -11.67 2.12
N TYR A 8 7.24 -12.44 2.61
CA TYR A 8 6.09 -12.83 1.81
C TYR A 8 5.20 -11.63 1.47
N ILE A 9 4.92 -10.75 2.45
CA ILE A 9 4.16 -9.51 2.22
C ILE A 9 4.85 -8.64 1.17
N TYR A 10 6.17 -8.47 1.29
CA TYR A 10 6.96 -7.71 0.34
C TYR A 10 6.91 -8.30 -1.07
N TYR A 11 7.17 -9.60 -1.20
CA TYR A 11 7.14 -10.28 -2.49
C TYR A 11 5.78 -10.13 -3.19
N VAL A 12 4.70 -10.29 -2.42
CA VAL A 12 3.34 -10.07 -2.90
C VAL A 12 3.14 -8.63 -3.37
N ALA A 13 3.56 -7.64 -2.58
CA ALA A 13 3.42 -6.22 -2.92
C ALA A 13 4.12 -5.89 -4.24
N VAL A 14 5.39 -6.31 -4.38
CA VAL A 14 6.17 -6.14 -5.61
C VAL A 14 5.49 -6.80 -6.81
N VAL A 15 4.92 -7.99 -6.65
CA VAL A 15 4.18 -8.66 -7.74
C VAL A 15 2.96 -7.81 -8.15
N PHE A 16 2.20 -7.23 -7.22
CA PHE A 16 1.08 -6.34 -7.54
C PHE A 16 1.53 -5.08 -8.27
N GLU A 17 2.61 -4.46 -7.80
CA GLU A 17 3.20 -3.27 -8.44
C GLU A 17 3.58 -3.54 -9.88
N VAL A 18 4.31 -4.63 -10.15
CA VAL A 18 4.73 -5.02 -11.50
C VAL A 18 3.50 -5.25 -12.40
N GLN A 19 2.46 -5.91 -11.89
CA GLN A 19 1.23 -6.13 -12.68
C GLN A 19 0.50 -4.82 -12.99
N LEU A 20 0.47 -3.85 -12.05
CA LEU A 20 -0.08 -2.52 -12.30
C LEU A 20 0.74 -1.76 -13.35
N ILE A 21 2.07 -1.80 -13.27
CA ILE A 21 2.97 -1.17 -14.25
C ILE A 21 2.71 -1.73 -15.66
N ILE A 22 2.66 -3.05 -15.80
CA ILE A 22 2.39 -3.70 -17.09
C ILE A 22 1.03 -3.26 -17.64
N LEU A 23 0.02 -3.15 -16.78
CA LEU A 23 -1.32 -2.73 -17.19
C LEU A 23 -1.37 -1.25 -17.59
N MET A 24 -0.63 -0.38 -16.88
CA MET A 24 -0.49 1.03 -17.23
C MET A 24 0.21 1.21 -18.57
N ASP A 25 1.29 0.48 -18.82
CA ASP A 25 2.01 0.52 -20.09
C ASP A 25 1.10 0.07 -21.24
N TYR A 26 0.34 -1.01 -21.03
CA TYR A 26 -0.63 -1.49 -22.00
C TYR A 26 -1.71 -0.46 -22.33
N LEU A 27 -2.24 0.25 -21.33
CA LEU A 27 -3.21 1.34 -21.53
C LEU A 27 -2.62 2.51 -22.31
N ARG A 28 -1.37 2.89 -22.02
CA ARG A 28 -0.68 3.97 -22.74
C ARG A 28 -0.48 3.61 -24.21
N ASN A 29 -0.05 2.37 -24.48
CA ASN A 29 0.14 1.87 -25.84
C ASN A 29 -1.17 1.77 -26.63
N LEU A 30 -2.30 1.52 -25.95
CA LEU A 30 -3.63 1.54 -26.55
C LEU A 30 -4.00 2.87 -27.22
N SER A 31 -3.38 3.97 -26.79
CA SER A 31 -3.65 5.33 -27.30
C SER A 31 -2.78 5.75 -28.49
N LEU A 32 -1.79 4.93 -28.88
CA LEU A 32 -0.71 5.29 -29.80
C LEU A 32 -0.78 4.58 -31.17
N GLU A 33 -1.52 3.48 -31.31
CA GLU A 33 -1.50 2.66 -32.52
C GLU A 33 -2.60 3.02 -33.54
N GLY A 34 -2.23 3.81 -34.56
CA GLY A 34 -2.80 3.72 -35.92
C GLY A 34 -4.27 4.14 -36.13
N PRO A 35 -4.84 3.86 -37.33
CA PRO A 35 -6.24 4.10 -37.61
C PRO A 35 -7.13 3.28 -36.65
N ILE A 36 -8.12 3.94 -36.07
CA ILE A 36 -8.96 3.45 -34.96
C ILE A 36 -9.79 2.26 -35.45
N ASP A 37 -9.30 1.03 -35.23
CA ASP A 37 -10.12 -0.17 -35.31
C ASP A 37 -10.86 -0.34 -33.98
N ASP A 38 -12.14 0.04 -33.99
CA ASP A 38 -13.02 -0.02 -32.82
C ASP A 38 -13.18 -1.43 -32.23
N GLU A 39 -13.09 -2.48 -33.07
CA GLU A 39 -13.19 -3.87 -32.60
C GLU A 39 -11.89 -4.32 -31.90
N LEU A 40 -10.74 -3.87 -32.39
CA LEU A 40 -9.46 -4.09 -31.74
C LEU A 40 -9.42 -3.40 -30.37
N ILE A 41 -9.80 -2.12 -30.29
CA ILE A 41 -9.87 -1.36 -29.03
C ILE A 41 -10.80 -2.06 -28.03
N LYS A 42 -11.97 -2.51 -28.49
CA LYS A 42 -12.92 -3.24 -27.64
C LYS A 42 -12.32 -4.51 -27.06
N ARG A 43 -11.63 -5.33 -27.87
CA ARG A 43 -10.96 -6.55 -27.40
C ARG A 43 -9.90 -6.24 -26.35
N HIS A 44 -9.05 -5.26 -26.60
CA HIS A 44 -8.02 -4.85 -25.65
C HIS A 44 -8.61 -4.30 -24.36
N LEU A 45 -9.67 -3.48 -24.44
CA LEU A 45 -10.35 -2.94 -23.27
C LEU A 45 -10.91 -4.06 -22.39
N VAL A 46 -11.53 -5.08 -22.99
CA VAL A 46 -12.03 -6.25 -22.25
C VAL A 46 -10.87 -6.98 -21.55
N VAL A 47 -9.75 -7.20 -22.23
CA VAL A 47 -8.57 -7.86 -21.63
C VAL A 47 -8.03 -7.05 -20.45
N VAL A 48 -7.95 -5.72 -20.56
CA VAL A 48 -7.50 -4.85 -19.46
C VAL A 48 -8.45 -4.94 -18.28
N ILE A 49 -9.76 -4.88 -18.53
CA ILE A 49 -10.79 -4.98 -17.49
C ILE A 49 -10.69 -6.33 -16.77
N GLU A 50 -10.58 -7.43 -17.51
CA GLU A 50 -10.48 -8.77 -16.96
C GLU A 50 -9.21 -8.94 -16.10
N LYS A 51 -8.06 -8.46 -16.60
CA LYS A 51 -6.80 -8.48 -15.85
C LYS A 51 -6.87 -7.63 -14.58
N HIS A 52 -7.41 -6.42 -14.67
CA HIS A 52 -7.62 -5.57 -13.49
C HIS A 52 -8.55 -6.25 -12.48
N HIS A 53 -9.68 -6.82 -12.92
CA HIS A 53 -10.60 -7.55 -12.05
C HIS A 53 -9.95 -8.79 -11.40
N ALA A 54 -9.11 -9.52 -12.14
CA ALA A 54 -8.36 -10.64 -11.59
C ALA A 54 -7.35 -10.16 -10.53
N LEU A 55 -6.65 -9.06 -10.80
CA LEU A 55 -5.71 -8.43 -9.88
C LEU A 55 -6.41 -7.98 -8.59
N MET A 56 -7.54 -7.28 -8.71
CA MET A 56 -8.34 -6.82 -7.56
C MET A 56 -8.85 -7.99 -6.72
N ARG A 57 -9.30 -9.08 -7.35
CA ARG A 57 -9.73 -10.30 -6.63
C ARG A 57 -8.55 -10.98 -5.92
N CYS A 58 -7.39 -11.03 -6.56
CA CYS A 58 -6.18 -11.55 -5.93
C CYS A 58 -5.79 -10.70 -4.72
N TYR A 59 -5.78 -9.37 -4.89
CA TYR A 59 -5.48 -8.42 -3.83
C TYR A 59 -6.41 -8.59 -2.63
N GLN A 60 -7.73 -8.72 -2.86
CA GLN A 60 -8.69 -8.96 -1.78
C GLN A 60 -8.37 -10.24 -1.00
N LYS A 61 -8.09 -11.36 -1.68
CA LYS A 61 -7.73 -12.61 -1.01
C LYS A 61 -6.45 -12.49 -0.20
N VAL A 62 -5.45 -11.80 -0.74
CA VAL A 62 -4.16 -11.63 -0.05
C VAL A 62 -4.32 -10.70 1.15
N ARG A 63 -5.07 -9.62 1.01
CA ARG A 63 -5.43 -8.73 2.12
C ARG A 63 -6.14 -9.50 3.24
N ASP A 64 -7.11 -10.35 2.89
CA ASP A 64 -7.86 -11.14 3.87
C ASP A 64 -6.97 -12.18 4.57
N LEU A 65 -6.02 -12.80 3.86
CA LEU A 65 -5.02 -13.70 4.43
C LEU A 65 -4.06 -12.97 5.39
N LEU A 66 -3.68 -11.74 5.02
CA LEU A 66 -2.71 -10.94 5.76
C LEU A 66 -3.36 -10.05 6.82
N TYR A 67 -4.68 -10.11 6.99
CA TYR A 67 -5.41 -9.35 8.00
C TYR A 67 -4.87 -9.60 9.42
N VAL A 68 -4.67 -10.88 9.79
CA VAL A 68 -4.15 -11.25 11.11
C VAL A 68 -2.70 -10.78 11.33
N PRO A 69 -1.74 -11.02 10.41
CA PRO A 69 -0.41 -10.42 10.48
C PRO A 69 -0.43 -8.89 10.56
N SER A 70 -1.38 -8.24 9.87
CA SER A 70 -1.53 -6.79 9.93
C SER A 70 -1.83 -6.34 11.37
N ILE A 71 -2.74 -7.00 12.09
CA ILE A 71 -3.04 -6.67 13.50
C ILE A 71 -1.78 -6.73 14.36
N TRP A 72 -0.89 -7.69 14.14
CA TRP A 72 0.39 -7.76 14.84
C TRP A 72 1.30 -6.56 14.58
N ILE A 73 1.27 -6.00 13.37
CA ILE A 73 1.99 -4.77 13.02
C ILE A 73 1.34 -3.54 13.67
N ALA A 74 0.02 -3.54 13.85
CA ALA A 74 -0.64 -2.50 14.62
C ALA A 74 -0.20 -2.54 16.10
N LEU A 75 -0.20 -3.74 16.69
CA LEU A 75 0.23 -3.97 18.07
C LEU A 75 1.73 -3.69 18.29
N SER A 76 2.57 -3.90 17.28
CA SER A 76 4.01 -3.59 17.39
C SER A 76 4.26 -2.10 17.63
N GLY A 77 3.36 -1.20 17.19
CA GLY A 77 3.41 0.22 17.52
C GLY A 77 3.38 0.50 19.03
N ILE A 78 2.56 -0.23 19.79
CA ILE A 78 2.48 -0.12 21.25
C ILE A 78 3.79 -0.63 21.88
N VAL A 79 4.32 -1.74 21.37
CA VAL A 79 5.58 -2.32 21.85
C VAL A 79 6.77 -1.39 21.58
N ILE A 80 6.81 -0.72 20.44
CA ILE A 80 7.85 0.28 20.13
C ILE A 80 7.83 1.40 21.17
N VAL A 81 6.64 1.91 21.48
CA VAL A 81 6.44 2.96 22.48
C VAL A 81 6.89 2.52 23.87
N THR A 82 6.52 1.32 24.31
CA THR A 82 6.91 0.81 25.63
C THR A 82 8.41 0.50 25.72
N CYS A 83 9.02 -0.05 24.67
CA CYS A 83 10.46 -0.24 24.59
C CYS A 83 11.22 1.10 24.68
N PHE A 84 10.72 2.14 24.03
CA PHE A 84 11.31 3.47 24.10
C PHE A 84 11.22 4.09 25.49
N SER A 85 10.06 4.00 26.15
CA SER A 85 9.91 4.45 27.53
C SER A 85 10.87 3.71 28.48
N PHE A 86 11.08 2.41 28.27
CA PHE A 86 12.03 1.62 29.06
C PHE A 86 13.49 2.03 28.79
N LEU A 87 13.85 2.39 27.56
CA LEU A 87 15.19 2.91 27.22
C LEU A 87 15.50 4.23 27.93
N ILE A 88 14.51 5.10 28.12
CA ILE A 88 14.68 6.37 28.84
C ILE A 88 14.93 6.14 30.34
N VAL A 89 14.25 5.16 30.93
CA VAL A 89 14.26 4.93 32.39
C VAL A 89 15.39 3.98 32.84
N SER A 90 15.83 3.06 31.98
CA SER A 90 16.83 2.03 32.30
C SER A 90 18.27 2.55 32.18
N SER A 91 19.07 2.43 33.25
CA SER A 91 20.44 2.96 33.28
C SER A 91 21.57 1.94 33.07
N THR A 92 21.35 0.61 33.14
CA THR A 92 22.53 -0.29 33.26
C THR A 92 22.41 -1.74 32.78
N PHE A 93 21.24 -2.37 32.63
CA PHE A 93 21.17 -3.77 32.17
C PHE A 93 20.22 -3.96 30.98
N GLY A 94 20.72 -4.57 29.89
CA GLY A 94 19.93 -4.88 28.69
C GLY A 94 19.73 -3.73 27.69
N PHE A 95 20.37 -2.56 27.90
CA PHE A 95 20.24 -1.39 27.03
C PHE A 95 20.46 -1.70 25.54
N PHE A 96 21.54 -2.43 25.22
CA PHE A 96 21.85 -2.79 23.84
C PHE A 96 20.78 -3.68 23.20
N SER A 97 20.23 -4.64 23.97
CA SER A 97 19.16 -5.53 23.48
C SER A 97 17.87 -4.75 23.23
N THR A 98 17.46 -3.88 24.15
CA THR A 98 16.27 -3.04 23.98
C THR A 98 16.43 -2.04 22.83
N TYR A 99 17.63 -1.47 22.67
CA TYR A 99 17.96 -0.58 21.56
C TYR A 99 17.85 -1.30 20.20
N CYS A 100 18.47 -2.47 20.06
CA CYS A 100 18.38 -3.26 18.83
C CYS A 100 16.93 -3.67 18.50
N ASN A 101 16.14 -4.05 19.50
CA ASN A 101 14.72 -4.37 19.31
C ASN A 101 13.91 -3.15 18.87
N PHE A 102 14.13 -1.98 19.48
CA PHE A 102 13.46 -0.73 19.11
C PHE A 102 13.74 -0.35 17.65
N PHE A 103 15.02 -0.33 17.25
CA PHE A 103 15.40 -0.02 15.87
C PHE A 103 14.90 -1.07 14.88
N GLY A 104 15.03 -2.36 15.20
CA GLY A 104 14.55 -3.44 14.34
C GLY A 104 13.04 -3.38 14.09
N MET A 105 12.25 -3.03 15.12
CA MET A 105 10.81 -2.86 15.00
C MET A 105 10.44 -1.62 14.19
N ILE A 106 11.09 -0.47 14.42
CA ILE A 106 10.86 0.74 13.63
C ILE A 106 11.16 0.51 12.16
N VAL A 107 12.29 -0.11 11.84
CA VAL A 107 12.68 -0.42 10.45
C VAL A 107 11.62 -1.32 9.81
N THR A 108 11.20 -2.37 10.51
CA THR A 108 10.18 -3.30 10.01
C THR A 108 8.84 -2.61 9.73
N VAL A 109 8.34 -1.81 10.68
CA VAL A 109 7.08 -1.07 10.51
C VAL A 109 7.20 -0.04 9.39
N SER A 110 8.33 0.65 9.30
CA SER A 110 8.58 1.65 8.25
C SER A 110 8.59 1.02 6.87
N PHE A 111 9.24 -0.13 6.73
CA PHE A 111 9.29 -0.88 5.47
C PHE A 111 7.88 -1.28 5.01
N ILE A 112 7.07 -1.85 5.91
CA ILE A 112 5.70 -2.24 5.57
C ILE A 112 4.83 -1.03 5.22
N CYS A 113 4.94 0.07 5.97
CA CYS A 113 4.20 1.30 5.65
C CYS A 113 4.62 1.90 4.31
N HIS A 114 5.88 1.74 3.93
CA HIS A 114 6.40 2.19 2.64
C HIS A 114 5.78 1.40 1.49
N GLU A 115 5.84 0.07 1.54
CA GLU A 115 5.26 -0.78 0.49
C GLU A 115 3.75 -0.57 0.31
N VAL A 116 3.01 -0.43 1.41
CA VAL A 116 1.57 -0.16 1.34
C VAL A 116 1.29 1.23 0.74
N GLN A 117 2.12 2.24 1.05
CA GLN A 117 2.00 3.57 0.44
C GLN A 117 2.29 3.51 -1.06
N THR A 118 3.37 2.82 -1.47
CA THR A 118 3.72 2.66 -2.89
C THR A 118 2.57 2.02 -3.66
N LEU A 119 1.94 0.98 -3.10
CA LEU A 119 0.78 0.35 -3.73
C LEU A 119 -0.43 1.30 -3.85
N GLU A 120 -0.69 2.13 -2.83
CA GLU A 120 -1.75 3.16 -2.88
C GLU A 120 -1.45 4.21 -3.96
N ASP A 121 -0.22 4.68 -4.04
CA ASP A 121 0.25 5.67 -5.02
C ASP A 121 0.15 5.11 -6.45
N MET A 122 0.59 3.87 -6.66
CA MET A 122 0.51 3.17 -7.96
C MET A 122 -0.92 2.94 -8.41
N SER A 123 -1.84 2.67 -7.48
CA SER A 123 -3.28 2.61 -7.77
C SER A 123 -3.83 3.97 -8.22
N GLY A 124 -3.33 5.06 -7.64
CA GLY A 124 -3.65 6.42 -8.06
C GLY A 124 -3.11 6.74 -9.45
N ASP A 125 -1.86 6.35 -9.72
CA ASP A 125 -1.22 6.53 -11.03
C ASP A 125 -1.90 5.73 -12.14
N PHE A 126 -2.38 4.52 -11.84
CA PHE A 126 -3.20 3.74 -12.77
C PHE A 126 -4.49 4.49 -13.15
N SER A 127 -5.16 5.08 -12.16
CA SER A 127 -6.38 5.86 -12.37
C SER A 127 -6.12 7.11 -13.22
N LYS A 128 -4.98 7.76 -12.99
CA LYS A 128 -4.51 8.88 -13.81
C LYS A 128 -4.19 8.45 -15.24
N ALA A 129 -3.51 7.32 -15.43
CA ALA A 129 -3.21 6.77 -16.74
C ALA A 129 -4.47 6.43 -17.55
N LEU A 130 -5.53 5.94 -16.87
CA LEU A 130 -6.84 5.79 -17.49
C LEU A 130 -7.39 7.14 -17.96
N TYR A 131 -7.36 8.16 -17.11
CA TYR A 131 -7.86 9.47 -17.48
C TYR A 131 -7.12 10.08 -18.69
N ASP A 132 -5.79 9.91 -18.74
CA ASP A 132 -4.92 10.42 -19.81
C ASP A 132 -5.08 9.68 -21.15
N THR A 133 -5.80 8.55 -21.16
CA THR A 133 -6.06 7.80 -22.39
C THR A 133 -6.98 8.63 -23.30
N LYS A 134 -6.75 8.60 -24.63
CA LYS A 134 -7.55 9.34 -25.61
C LYS A 134 -8.94 8.72 -25.88
N TRP A 135 -9.67 8.40 -24.82
CA TRP A 135 -10.95 7.69 -24.84
C TRP A 135 -12.04 8.43 -25.64
N TYR A 136 -11.91 9.77 -25.76
CA TYR A 136 -12.84 10.61 -26.51
C TYR A 136 -12.84 10.34 -28.02
N LEU A 137 -11.79 9.70 -28.55
CA LEU A 137 -11.69 9.30 -29.95
C LEU A 137 -12.42 8.00 -30.29
N TRP A 138 -12.87 7.24 -29.28
CA TRP A 138 -13.46 5.92 -29.48
C TRP A 138 -14.97 5.95 -29.76
N ASN A 139 -15.50 4.86 -30.29
CA ASN A 139 -16.94 4.67 -30.45
C ASN A 139 -17.72 4.84 -29.12
N GLN A 140 -18.97 5.27 -29.20
CA GLN A 140 -19.86 5.50 -28.07
C GLN A 140 -19.99 4.27 -27.15
N ASN A 141 -20.02 3.06 -27.72
CA ASN A 141 -20.08 1.82 -26.93
C ASN A 141 -18.80 1.61 -26.10
N ASN A 142 -17.63 1.79 -26.71
CA ASN A 142 -16.34 1.64 -26.03
C ASN A 142 -16.16 2.72 -24.95
N ARG A 143 -16.60 3.96 -25.21
CA ARG A 143 -16.59 5.06 -24.22
C ARG A 143 -17.44 4.75 -22.99
N LYS A 144 -18.64 4.18 -23.16
CA LYS A 144 -19.50 3.77 -22.04
C LYS A 144 -18.82 2.70 -21.18
N THR A 145 -18.28 1.66 -21.80
CA THR A 145 -17.55 0.60 -21.09
C THR A 145 -16.34 1.16 -20.35
N PHE A 146 -15.56 2.02 -21.00
CA PHE A 146 -14.41 2.67 -20.40
C PHE A 146 -14.76 3.56 -19.22
N ALA A 147 -15.84 4.35 -19.32
CA ALA A 147 -16.29 5.21 -18.23
C ALA A 147 -16.67 4.38 -16.98
N ILE A 148 -17.42 3.28 -17.18
CA ILE A 148 -17.75 2.35 -16.09
C ILE A 148 -16.48 1.77 -15.46
N PHE A 149 -15.55 1.31 -16.29
CA PHE A 149 -14.28 0.77 -15.82
C PHE A 149 -13.46 1.80 -15.04
N SER A 150 -13.36 3.03 -15.54
CA SER A 150 -12.62 4.12 -14.89
C SER A 150 -13.16 4.42 -13.50
N ILE A 151 -14.49 4.42 -13.31
CA ILE A 151 -15.10 4.60 -11.99
C ILE A 151 -14.71 3.46 -11.03
N VAL A 152 -14.68 2.22 -11.52
CA VAL A 152 -14.30 1.05 -10.71
C VAL A 152 -12.82 1.08 -10.36
N ALA A 153 -11.97 1.36 -11.35
CA ALA A 153 -10.52 1.42 -11.23
C ALA A 153 -10.03 2.59 -10.35
N SER A 154 -10.80 3.69 -10.28
CA SER A 154 -10.47 4.87 -9.47
C SER A 154 -10.58 4.62 -7.97
N LYS A 155 -11.06 3.46 -7.53
CA LYS A 155 -11.10 3.11 -6.11
C LYS A 155 -9.70 2.69 -5.68
N PRO A 156 -9.03 3.45 -4.78
CA PRO A 156 -7.68 3.13 -4.37
C PRO A 156 -7.62 1.77 -3.69
N LEU A 157 -6.54 1.05 -3.95
CA LEU A 157 -6.17 -0.17 -3.24
C LEU A 157 -5.79 0.17 -1.79
N LEU A 158 -6.78 0.16 -0.89
CA LEU A 158 -6.59 0.49 0.52
C LEU A 158 -6.35 -0.77 1.36
N TRP A 159 -5.21 -0.80 2.03
CA TRP A 159 -4.92 -1.79 3.07
C TRP A 159 -5.39 -1.29 4.43
N ASN A 160 -6.64 -1.60 4.77
CA ASN A 160 -7.23 -1.22 6.04
C ASN A 160 -7.06 -2.37 7.07
N LEU A 161 -6.52 -2.05 8.24
CA LEU A 161 -6.40 -2.96 9.40
C LEU A 161 -7.72 -3.19 10.11
N THR A 162 -8.55 -2.15 10.14
CA THR A 162 -9.83 -2.05 10.82
C THR A 162 -10.61 -0.93 10.11
N PHE A 163 -11.88 -0.72 10.44
CA PHE A 163 -12.73 0.28 9.76
C PHE A 163 -12.16 1.72 9.74
N GLU A 164 -11.18 2.06 10.60
CA GLU A 164 -10.66 3.44 10.72
C GLU A 164 -9.14 3.60 10.55
N THR A 165 -8.33 2.53 10.62
CA THR A 165 -6.86 2.63 10.61
C THR A 165 -6.26 2.12 9.30
N LYS A 166 -5.68 3.04 8.53
CA LYS A 166 -4.88 2.74 7.33
C LYS A 166 -3.43 2.53 7.71
N ILE A 167 -2.80 1.44 7.26
CA ILE A 167 -1.35 1.26 7.36
C ILE A 167 -0.72 2.06 6.21
N ASN A 168 -0.29 3.29 6.47
CA ASN A 168 0.42 4.08 5.48
C ASN A 168 1.46 4.97 6.17
N HIS A 169 2.14 5.85 5.43
CA HIS A 169 3.08 6.80 6.03
C HIS A 169 2.43 7.69 7.10
N GLY A 170 1.12 7.92 7.03
CA GLY A 170 0.35 8.60 8.06
C GLY A 170 0.31 7.83 9.39
N TYR A 171 0.24 6.50 9.35
CA TYR A 171 0.33 5.65 10.55
C TYR A 171 1.71 5.72 11.20
N LEU A 172 2.77 5.62 10.40
CA LEU A 172 4.15 5.77 10.88
C LEU A 172 4.36 7.15 11.54
N ARG A 173 3.87 8.22 10.92
CA ARG A 173 3.93 9.58 11.48
C ARG A 173 3.21 9.68 12.83
N LYS A 174 2.06 9.01 12.99
CA LYS A 174 1.34 8.95 14.28
C LYS A 174 2.17 8.22 15.34
N ILE A 175 2.80 7.10 15.01
CA ILE A 175 3.68 6.38 15.95
C ILE A 175 4.86 7.26 16.37
N LEU A 176 5.56 7.88 15.42
CA LEU A 176 6.70 8.76 15.73
C LEU A 176 6.28 9.97 16.57
N GLY A 177 5.11 10.57 16.28
CA GLY A 177 4.54 11.64 17.09
C GLY A 177 4.20 11.20 18.52
N LEU A 178 3.69 9.98 18.70
CA LEU A 178 3.44 9.42 20.03
C LEU A 178 4.73 9.19 20.81
N ILE A 179 5.78 8.67 20.15
CA ILE A 179 7.11 8.48 20.76
C ILE A 179 7.64 9.83 21.26
N TYR A 180 7.61 10.86 20.41
CA TYR A 180 8.07 12.21 20.77
C TYR A 180 7.26 12.83 21.91
N THR A 181 5.95 12.63 21.92
CA THR A 181 5.07 13.14 22.99
C THR A 181 5.38 12.49 24.33
N ILE A 182 5.59 11.17 24.33
CA ILE A 182 5.93 10.40 25.54
C ILE A 182 7.33 10.77 26.03
N GLU A 183 8.28 11.01 25.13
CA GLU A 183 9.61 11.51 25.48
C GLU A 183 9.53 12.81 26.28
N ASN A 184 8.82 13.81 25.73
CA ASN A 184 8.67 15.11 26.37
C ASN A 184 7.93 15.00 27.71
N PHE A 185 6.90 14.15 27.78
CA PHE A 185 6.18 13.88 29.02
C PHE A 185 7.11 13.28 30.08
N LEU A 186 7.88 12.23 29.76
CA LEU A 186 8.79 11.59 30.71
C LEU A 186 9.92 12.53 31.16
N ARG A 187 10.49 13.32 30.24
CA ARG A 187 11.50 14.34 30.58
C ARG A 187 10.97 15.39 31.55
N SER A 188 9.69 15.74 31.47
CA SER A 188 9.08 16.71 32.40
C SER A 188 9.00 16.21 33.85
N PHE A 189 9.06 14.91 34.10
CA PHE A 189 9.13 14.33 35.45
C PHE A 189 10.55 14.15 35.98
N SER A 190 11.58 14.28 35.13
CA SER A 190 12.99 14.10 35.54
C SER A 190 13.70 15.41 35.89
N THR A 191 13.01 16.55 35.78
CA THR A 191 13.44 17.89 36.23
C THR A 191 12.73 18.27 37.51
#